data_AF-A0A945AP32-F1
#
_entry.id   AF-A0A945AP32-F1
#
_cell.length_a   1.000
_cell.length_b   1.000
_cell.length_c   1.000
_cell.angle_alpha   90.00
_cell.angle_beta   90.00
_cell.angle_gamma   90.00
#
_symmetry.space_group_name_H-M   'P 1'
#
loop_
_entity.id
_entity.type
_entity.pdbx_description
1 polymer ?
#
loop_
_entity_poly.entity_id
_entity_poly.type
_entity_poly.pdbx_seq_one_letter_code
_entity_poly.pdbx_strand_id
1 'polypeptide(L)'
;MHKSRLAAFVIDTQDDDLNQAKQFWSKALGQDCKEYDSNNFLPINTPSDQPHIWLHKVDHSSRIHLDIETNNISAEVDRLKKLGAIIFEEKEKWVVMEAPTGHRFCVVNPQRSDFNSSDQVNIWDK
;
A
#
# COMPACT_ATOMS: atom_id res chain seq x y z
N MET A 1 1.00 6.13 -21.59
CA MET A 1 2.21 5.99 -20.78
C MET A 1 1.89 6.42 -19.35
N HIS A 2 2.09 5.54 -18.37
CA HIS A 2 1.95 5.85 -16.94
C HIS A 2 3.09 5.21 -16.15
N LYS A 3 3.28 5.63 -14.90
CA LYS A 3 4.33 5.12 -14.02
C LYS A 3 3.73 4.32 -12.87
N SER A 4 4.37 3.24 -12.46
CA SER A 4 4.05 2.57 -11.18
C SER A 4 5.24 1.86 -10.56
N ARG A 5 5.19 1.64 -9.24
CA ARG A 5 6.12 0.77 -8.51
C ARG A 5 5.49 0.26 -7.21
N LEU A 6 6.14 -0.70 -6.56
CA LEU A 6 5.81 -1.06 -5.19
C LEU A 6 6.09 0.13 -4.25
N ALA A 7 5.07 0.55 -3.51
CA ALA A 7 5.16 1.64 -2.55
C ALA A 7 5.49 1.12 -1.15
N ALA A 8 4.69 0.16 -0.67
CA ALA A 8 4.73 -0.31 0.71
C ALA A 8 4.18 -1.73 0.88
N PHE A 9 4.54 -2.34 2.01
CA PHE A 9 3.77 -3.43 2.60
C PHE A 9 2.89 -2.84 3.70
N VAL A 10 1.63 -3.26 3.73
CA VAL A 10 0.64 -2.77 4.69
C VAL A 10 0.22 -3.94 5.58
N ILE A 11 0.38 -3.77 6.87
CA ILE A 11 -0.03 -4.73 7.90
C ILE A 11 -1.47 -4.38 8.30
N ASP A 12 -2.41 -5.13 7.74
CA ASP A 12 -3.81 -5.03 8.09
C ASP A 12 -4.04 -5.67 9.45
N THR A 13 -4.60 -4.90 10.38
CA THR A 13 -4.93 -5.33 11.73
C THR A 13 -6.45 -5.27 11.92
N GLN A 14 -7.04 -6.43 12.18
CA GLN A 14 -8.42 -6.56 12.62
C GLN A 14 -8.50 -6.27 14.13
N ASP A 15 -8.76 -5.01 14.49
CA ASP A 15 -8.84 -4.54 15.87
C ASP A 15 -9.67 -3.25 15.95
N ASP A 16 -10.09 -2.84 17.15
CA ASP A 16 -10.89 -1.63 17.36
C ASP A 16 -10.04 -0.35 17.16
N ASP A 17 -8.73 -0.44 17.44
CA ASP A 17 -7.75 0.63 17.25
C ASP A 17 -6.36 0.13 16.78
N LEU A 18 -5.43 1.06 16.52
CA LEU A 18 -4.06 0.75 16.11
C LEU A 18 -3.05 0.71 17.26
N ASN A 19 -3.46 0.94 18.51
CA ASN A 19 -2.53 1.07 19.64
C ASN A 19 -1.79 -0.24 19.92
N GLN A 20 -2.50 -1.37 19.93
CA GLN A 20 -1.88 -2.67 20.15
C GLN A 20 -0.93 -3.04 19.00
N ALA A 21 -1.35 -2.85 17.76
CA ALA A 21 -0.51 -3.07 16.58
C ALA A 21 0.73 -2.17 16.59
N LYS A 22 0.56 -0.87 16.88
CA LYS A 22 1.65 0.10 17.02
C LYS A 22 2.67 -0.38 18.04
N GLN A 23 2.24 -0.72 19.25
CA GLN A 23 3.13 -1.16 20.33
C GLN A 23 3.91 -2.42 19.97
N PHE A 24 3.27 -3.38 19.31
CA PHE A 24 3.91 -4.62 18.91
C PHE A 24 4.90 -4.39 17.77
N TRP A 25 4.43 -3.85 16.65
CA TRP A 25 5.24 -3.72 15.43
C TRP A 25 6.37 -2.71 15.56
N SER A 26 6.20 -1.63 16.34
CA SER A 26 7.30 -0.70 16.57
C SER A 26 8.46 -1.37 17.31
N LYS A 27 8.15 -2.17 18.34
CA LYS A 27 9.15 -2.91 19.12
C LYS A 27 9.73 -4.08 18.32
N ALA A 28 8.91 -4.80 17.57
CA ALA A 28 9.35 -5.93 16.76
C ALA A 28 10.33 -5.52 15.65
N LEU A 29 10.09 -4.36 15.03
CA LEU A 29 10.95 -3.82 13.97
C LEU A 29 12.04 -2.88 14.50
N GLY A 30 11.99 -2.50 15.77
CA GLY A 30 12.90 -1.51 16.35
C GLY A 30 12.76 -0.11 15.72
N GLN A 31 11.56 0.23 15.25
CA GLN A 31 11.27 1.49 14.55
C GLN A 31 10.03 2.15 15.13
N ASP A 32 10.09 3.45 15.39
CA ASP A 32 8.92 4.21 15.84
C ASP A 32 7.93 4.44 14.69
N CYS A 33 6.67 4.73 15.04
CA CYS A 33 5.66 5.15 14.09
C CYS A 33 5.66 6.68 13.93
N LYS A 34 5.42 7.18 12.73
CA LYS A 34 5.25 8.62 12.51
C LYS A 34 3.84 9.05 12.90
N GLU A 35 3.72 10.29 13.37
CA GLU A 35 2.40 10.91 13.44
C GLU A 35 1.81 11.01 12.03
N TYR A 36 0.54 10.62 11.90
CA TYR A 36 -0.18 10.63 10.65
C TYR A 36 -1.62 11.05 10.91
N ASP A 37 -2.15 11.91 10.05
CA ASP A 37 -3.48 12.50 10.19
C ASP A 37 -4.55 11.51 9.69
N SER A 38 -4.57 10.30 10.26
CA SER A 38 -5.59 9.29 10.03
C SER A 38 -5.72 8.36 11.22
N ASN A 39 -6.96 8.13 11.65
CA ASN A 39 -7.26 7.17 12.72
C ASN A 39 -7.16 5.70 12.26
N ASN A 40 -7.07 5.45 10.95
CA ASN A 40 -7.07 4.10 10.40
C ASN A 40 -5.71 3.68 9.84
N PHE A 41 -4.77 4.61 9.67
CA PHE A 41 -3.46 4.33 9.08
C PHE A 41 -2.34 4.90 9.94
N LEU A 42 -1.27 4.13 10.11
CA LEU A 42 -0.08 4.58 10.85
C LEU A 42 1.20 4.08 10.16
N PRO A 43 2.00 4.97 9.56
CA PRO A 43 3.26 4.59 8.92
C PRO A 43 4.36 4.34 9.97
N ILE A 44 5.17 3.30 9.74
CA ILE A 44 6.38 3.01 10.51
C ILE A 44 7.56 3.77 9.87
N ASN A 45 8.45 4.34 10.69
CA ASN A 45 9.62 5.08 10.23
C ASN A 45 10.75 4.14 9.76
N THR A 46 10.48 3.31 8.76
CA THR A 46 11.48 2.40 8.21
C THR A 46 12.59 3.16 7.48
N PRO A 47 13.85 2.69 7.57
CA PRO A 47 14.96 3.19 6.76
C PRO A 47 14.67 3.14 5.26
N SER A 48 15.27 4.04 4.47
CA SER A 48 14.99 4.16 3.04
C SER A 48 15.51 2.98 2.19
N ASP A 49 16.41 2.16 2.74
CA ASP A 49 16.91 0.92 2.14
C ASP A 49 16.09 -0.31 2.54
N GLN A 50 15.03 -0.13 3.33
CA GLN A 50 14.09 -1.18 3.73
C GLN A 50 12.70 -0.91 3.14
N PRO A 51 11.82 -1.93 3.07
CA PRO A 51 10.46 -1.70 2.62
C PRO A 51 9.72 -0.71 3.51
N HIS A 52 8.94 0.19 2.89
CA HIS A 52 8.02 1.04 3.63
C HIS A 52 6.91 0.19 4.23
N ILE A 53 6.63 0.39 5.52
CA ILE A 53 5.60 -0.34 6.24
C ILE A 53 4.52 0.62 6.75
N TRP A 54 3.27 0.23 6.54
CA TRP A 54 2.10 0.88 7.14
C TRP A 54 1.36 -0.11 8.04
N LEU A 55 0.76 0.39 9.11
CA LEU A 55 -0.30 -0.29 9.83
C LEU A 55 -1.64 0.24 9.35
N HIS A 56 -2.61 -0.64 9.13
CA HIS A 56 -3.94 -0.27 8.67
C HIS A 56 -5.00 -1.00 9.49
N LYS A 57 -5.95 -0.26 10.04
CA LYS A 57 -7.09 -0.82 10.77
C LYS A 57 -8.16 -1.25 9.77
N VAL A 58 -8.61 -2.49 9.88
CA VAL A 58 -9.57 -3.11 8.94
C VAL A 58 -10.65 -3.91 9.66
N ASP A 59 -11.76 -4.15 8.98
CA ASP A 59 -12.85 -5.01 9.49
C ASP A 59 -12.68 -6.49 9.07
N HIS A 60 -11.79 -6.79 8.13
CA HIS A 60 -11.50 -8.15 7.68
C HIS A 60 -10.35 -8.79 8.48
N SER A 61 -10.17 -10.11 8.39
CA SER A 61 -9.07 -10.81 9.05
C SER A 61 -7.69 -10.21 8.74
N SER A 62 -6.85 -10.11 9.78
CA SER A 62 -5.50 -9.56 9.69
C SER A 62 -4.66 -10.29 8.64
N ARG A 63 -3.95 -9.52 7.83
CA ARG A 63 -3.08 -10.00 6.74
C ARG A 63 -2.09 -8.92 6.35
N ILE A 64 -1.23 -9.21 5.38
CA ILE A 64 -0.39 -8.21 4.74
C ILE A 64 -0.88 -8.02 3.31
N HIS A 65 -0.97 -6.77 2.85
CA HIS A 65 -1.18 -6.44 1.44
C HIS A 65 -0.08 -5.53 0.91
N LEU A 66 -0.03 -5.41 -0.41
CA LEU A 66 0.92 -4.54 -1.11
C LEU A 66 0.19 -3.28 -1.60
N ASP A 67 0.89 -2.16 -1.53
CA ASP A 67 0.49 -0.93 -2.21
C ASP A 67 1.34 -0.75 -3.47
N ILE A 68 0.68 -0.65 -4.63
CA ILE A 68 1.29 -0.24 -5.89
C ILE A 68 0.93 1.23 -6.11
N GLU A 69 1.92 2.11 -6.00
CA GLU A 69 1.71 3.53 -6.27
C GLU A 69 1.84 3.84 -7.75
N THR A 70 0.98 4.74 -8.25
CA THR A 70 0.97 5.16 -9.65
C THR A 70 0.55 6.62 -9.80
N ASN A 71 0.99 7.27 -10.89
CA ASN A 71 0.44 8.57 -11.30
C ASN A 71 -0.88 8.47 -12.07
N ASN A 72 -1.38 7.26 -12.35
CA ASN A 72 -2.65 7.06 -13.04
C ASN A 72 -3.30 5.73 -12.62
N ILE A 73 -4.18 5.80 -11.61
CA ILE A 73 -4.87 4.62 -11.07
C ILE A 73 -5.64 3.87 -12.15
N SER A 74 -6.42 4.57 -12.98
CA SER A 74 -7.22 3.93 -14.04
C SER A 74 -6.35 3.15 -15.02
N ALA A 75 -5.24 3.75 -15.48
CA ALA A 75 -4.35 3.11 -16.42
C ALA A 75 -3.62 1.89 -15.81
N GLU A 76 -3.25 1.97 -14.53
CA GLU A 76 -2.62 0.85 -13.84
C GLU A 76 -3.60 -0.29 -13.55
N VAL A 77 -4.83 0.02 -13.15
CA VAL A 77 -5.90 -0.96 -13.00
C VAL A 77 -6.17 -1.68 -14.33
N ASP A 78 -6.28 -0.94 -15.45
CA ASP A 78 -6.46 -1.54 -16.77
C ASP A 78 -5.29 -2.45 -17.16
N ARG A 79 -4.05 -2.04 -16.88
CA ARG A 79 -2.85 -2.87 -17.11
C ARG A 79 -2.89 -4.16 -16.29
N LEU A 80 -3.25 -4.07 -15.01
CA LEU A 80 -3.33 -5.21 -14.10
C LEU A 80 -4.48 -6.16 -14.47
N LYS A 81 -5.61 -5.64 -14.96
CA LYS A 81 -6.70 -6.46 -15.50
C LYS A 81 -6.26 -7.29 -16.71
N LYS A 82 -5.41 -6.74 -17.60
CA LYS A 82 -4.81 -7.51 -18.70
C LYS A 82 -3.93 -8.68 -18.22
N LEU A 83 -3.44 -8.63 -16.98
CA LEU A 83 -2.70 -9.73 -16.33
C LEU A 83 -3.60 -10.71 -15.57
N GLY A 84 -4.92 -10.50 -15.58
CA GLY A 84 -5.90 -11.36 -14.93
C GLY A 84 -6.33 -10.91 -13.53
N ALA A 85 -5.87 -9.75 -13.04
CA ALA A 85 -6.39 -9.20 -11.80
C ALA A 85 -7.83 -8.68 -11.98
N ILE A 86 -8.62 -8.71 -10.91
CA ILE A 86 -9.98 -8.16 -10.90
C ILE A 86 -10.08 -7.01 -9.89
N ILE A 87 -11.02 -6.11 -10.09
CA ILE A 87 -11.38 -5.11 -9.09
C ILE A 87 -12.16 -5.83 -7.99
N PHE A 88 -11.66 -5.74 -6.76
CA PHE A 88 -12.35 -6.24 -5.58
C PHE A 88 -13.25 -5.15 -4.97
N GLU A 89 -12.71 -3.93 -4.86
CA GLU A 89 -13.44 -2.79 -4.31
C GLU A 89 -12.87 -1.45 -4.81
N GLU A 90 -13.73 -0.50 -5.14
CA GLU A 90 -13.34 0.88 -5.45
C GLU A 90 -13.56 1.78 -4.24
N LYS A 91 -12.54 2.56 -3.88
CA LYS A 91 -12.61 3.58 -2.82
C LYS A 91 -12.41 4.96 -3.45
N GLU A 92 -12.68 6.01 -2.68
CA GLU A 92 -12.58 7.39 -3.17
C GLU A 92 -11.19 7.74 -3.73
N LYS A 93 -10.11 7.21 -3.12
CA LYS A 93 -8.72 7.59 -3.44
C LYS A 93 -7.84 6.45 -3.94
N TRP A 94 -8.34 5.21 -3.96
CA TRP A 94 -7.58 4.02 -4.38
C TRP A 94 -8.52 2.90 -4.84
N VAL A 95 -7.95 1.88 -5.48
CA VAL A 95 -8.70 0.69 -5.91
C VAL A 95 -8.06 -0.55 -5.29
N VAL A 96 -8.88 -1.37 -4.62
CA VAL A 96 -8.47 -2.69 -4.14
C VAL A 96 -8.63 -3.68 -5.28
N MET A 97 -7.55 -4.34 -5.67
CA MET A 97 -7.50 -5.36 -6.70
C MET A 97 -7.23 -6.73 -6.08
N GLU A 98 -7.69 -7.79 -6.75
CA GLU A 98 -7.40 -9.18 -6.40
C GLU A 98 -6.63 -9.84 -7.54
N ALA A 99 -5.47 -10.42 -7.22
CA ALA A 99 -4.66 -11.17 -8.16
C ALA A 99 -5.34 -12.50 -8.55
N PRO A 100 -4.95 -13.14 -9.67
CA PRO A 100 -5.52 -14.42 -10.10
C PRO A 100 -5.47 -15.56 -9.04
N THR A 101 -4.55 -15.44 -8.07
CA THR A 101 -4.36 -16.42 -6.98
C THR A 101 -5.03 -16.00 -5.67
N GLY A 102 -5.88 -14.96 -5.68
CA GLY A 102 -6.71 -14.54 -4.54
C GLY A 102 -6.07 -13.52 -3.58
N HIS A 103 -4.82 -13.11 -3.81
CA HIS A 103 -4.18 -12.08 -2.98
C HIS A 103 -4.74 -10.69 -3.33
N ARG A 104 -5.26 -9.96 -2.34
CA ARG A 104 -5.70 -8.57 -2.55
C ARG A 104 -4.59 -7.58 -2.24
N PHE A 105 -4.51 -6.53 -3.05
CA PHE A 105 -3.54 -5.45 -2.99
C PHE A 105 -4.20 -4.14 -3.45
N CYS A 106 -3.58 -2.99 -3.18
CA CYS A 106 -4.15 -1.68 -3.54
C CYS A 106 -3.35 -1.02 -4.66
N VAL A 107 -4.07 -0.33 -5.55
CA VAL A 107 -3.52 0.63 -6.50
C VAL A 107 -3.82 2.02 -5.97
N VAL A 108 -2.77 2.77 -5.61
CA VAL A 108 -2.85 4.01 -4.83
C VAL A 108 -2.19 5.17 -5.56
N ASN A 109 -2.52 6.39 -5.13
CA ASN A 109 -1.74 7.58 -5.48
C ASN A 109 -0.33 7.51 -4.85
N PRO A 110 0.65 8.30 -5.35
CA PRO A 110 2.01 8.29 -4.81
C PRO A 110 2.05 8.54 -3.30
N GLN A 111 2.68 7.61 -2.58
CA GLN A 111 2.91 7.66 -1.13
C GLN A 111 4.35 8.03 -0.81
N ARG A 112 5.30 7.61 -1.65
CA ARG A 112 6.72 7.89 -1.45
C ARG A 112 7.07 9.24 -2.07
N SER A 113 7.81 10.07 -1.33
CA SER A 113 8.15 11.43 -1.73
C SER A 113 9.03 11.51 -2.99
N ASP A 114 9.79 10.46 -3.29
CA ASP A 114 10.68 10.37 -4.45
C ASP A 114 9.98 9.86 -5.72
N PHE A 115 8.67 9.57 -5.71
CA PHE A 115 8.00 8.91 -6.84
C PHE A 115 8.20 9.63 -8.19
N ASN A 116 8.18 10.97 -8.22
CA ASN A 116 8.32 11.73 -9.45
C ASN A 116 9.79 11.90 -9.90
N SER A 117 10.75 11.84 -8.98
CA SER A 117 12.17 12.09 -9.22
C SER A 117 13.04 10.83 -9.25
N SER A 118 12.51 9.69 -8.80
CA SER A 118 13.22 8.42 -8.76
C SER A 118 13.32 7.79 -10.14
N ASP A 119 14.50 7.28 -10.47
CA ASP A 119 14.71 6.42 -11.63
C ASP A 119 14.23 4.98 -11.38
N GLN A 120 13.82 4.65 -10.16
CA GLN A 120 13.34 3.33 -9.75
C GLN A 120 11.80 3.21 -9.85
N VAL A 121 11.22 3.78 -10.91
CA VAL A 121 9.80 3.64 -11.26
C VAL A 121 9.68 2.96 -12.61
N ASN A 122 8.72 2.03 -12.74
CA ASN A 122 8.45 1.43 -14.04
C ASN A 122 7.66 2.42 -14.90
N ILE A 123 8.00 2.49 -16.19
CA ILE A 123 7.24 3.24 -17.20
C ILE A 123 6.53 2.24 -18.09
N TRP A 124 5.22 2.36 -18.19
CA TRP A 124 4.37 1.47 -18.97
C TRP A 124 3.79 2.20 -20.16
N ASP A 125 4.10 1.73 -21.36
CA ASP A 125 3.44 2.15 -22.59
C ASP A 125 2.15 1.35 -22.84
N LYS A 126 1.26 1.90 -23.68
CA LYS A 126 -0.10 1.38 -23.90
C LYS A 126 -0.15 -0.08 -24.35
#